data_AF-A0A6M8HRU8-F1
#
_entry.id   AF-A0A6M8HRU8-F1
#
_cell.length_a   1.000
_cell.length_b   1.000
_cell.length_c   1.000
_cell.angle_alpha   90.00
_cell.angle_beta   90.00
_cell.angle_gamma   90.00
#
_symmetry.space_group_name_H-M   'P 1'
#
loop_
_entity.id
_entity.type
_entity.pdbx_description
1 polymer ?
#
loop_
_entity_poly.entity_id
_entity_poly.type
_entity_poly.pdbx_seq_one_letter_code
_entity_poly.pdbx_strand_id
1 'polypeptide(L)'
;MQQLTFPACLAFATITSAFFYIDMVFLLLLLPVVAVFFIVCLIRFSLQPTKKPKLIRLFAAVCVAVLWGYLFRAGHHFGDDLHWAAWSSSYKRNLYLANAPSDNPAGLYPPHMLWRVWGGFGADTEADLVFDHSAAVAQTAAKSRHDNKSVYGCQVVDVHQLEHDWYIVELYANEGWPGC
;
A
#
# COMPACT_ATOMS: atom_id res chain seq x y z
N MET A 1 -17.58 -37.77 -4.52
CA MET A 1 -17.72 -36.34 -4.88
C MET A 1 -17.36 -35.46 -3.68
N GLN A 2 -16.08 -35.27 -3.36
CA GLN A 2 -15.69 -34.60 -2.09
C GLN A 2 -14.39 -33.77 -2.13
N GLN A 3 -13.77 -33.52 -3.30
CA GLN A 3 -12.47 -32.84 -3.39
C GLN A 3 -12.49 -31.39 -3.90
N LEU A 4 -13.67 -30.83 -4.21
CA LEU A 4 -13.79 -29.48 -4.79
C LEU A 4 -13.92 -28.35 -3.75
N THR A 5 -14.08 -28.65 -2.47
CA THR A 5 -14.35 -27.64 -1.42
C THR A 5 -13.10 -26.98 -0.85
N PHE A 6 -11.98 -27.69 -0.76
CA PHE A 6 -10.75 -27.16 -0.17
C PHE A 6 -10.10 -25.98 -0.93
N PRO A 7 -9.98 -25.99 -2.28
CA PRO A 7 -9.40 -24.84 -2.99
C PRO A 7 -10.33 -23.62 -2.99
N ALA A 8 -11.66 -23.83 -2.91
CA ALA A 8 -12.62 -22.75 -2.83
C ALA A 8 -12.55 -22.00 -1.49
N CYS A 9 -12.37 -22.71 -0.37
CA CYS A 9 -12.19 -22.09 0.94
C CYS A 9 -10.88 -21.30 1.05
N LEU A 10 -9.78 -21.80 0.46
CA LEU A 10 -8.50 -21.08 0.40
C LEU A 10 -8.58 -19.81 -0.47
N ALA A 11 -9.25 -19.89 -1.61
CA ALA A 11 -9.52 -18.72 -2.46
C ALA A 11 -10.42 -17.71 -1.72
N PHE A 12 -11.46 -18.16 -1.03
CA PHE A 12 -12.35 -17.29 -0.27
C PHE A 12 -11.61 -16.60 0.88
N ALA A 13 -10.80 -17.34 1.65
CA ALA A 13 -10.03 -16.77 2.76
C ALA A 13 -8.97 -15.74 2.32
N THR A 14 -8.33 -15.97 1.17
CA THR A 14 -7.34 -15.03 0.57
C THR A 14 -8.00 -13.79 -0.03
N ILE A 15 -9.20 -13.96 -0.59
CA ILE A 15 -10.02 -12.84 -1.04
C ILE A 15 -10.44 -12.00 0.17
N THR A 16 -10.93 -12.60 1.26
CA THR A 16 -11.31 -11.90 2.50
C THR A 16 -10.17 -11.23 3.24
N SER A 17 -8.93 -11.74 3.14
CA SER A 17 -7.77 -11.05 3.73
C SER A 17 -7.31 -9.87 2.87
N ALA A 18 -7.44 -9.96 1.54
CA ALA A 18 -7.20 -8.82 0.64
C ALA A 18 -8.25 -7.70 0.82
N PHE A 19 -9.48 -8.06 1.22
CA PHE A 19 -10.57 -7.12 1.50
C PHE A 19 -10.27 -6.15 2.67
N PHE A 20 -9.39 -6.49 3.61
CA PHE A 20 -9.14 -5.67 4.80
C PHE A 20 -8.12 -4.54 4.59
N TYR A 21 -7.41 -4.49 3.46
CA TYR A 21 -6.20 -3.67 3.35
C TYR A 21 -6.06 -2.80 2.09
N ILE A 22 -6.98 -2.89 1.13
CA ILE A 22 -6.81 -2.24 -0.17
C ILE A 22 -7.94 -1.23 -0.42
N ASP A 23 -7.56 -0.03 -0.89
CA ASP A 23 -8.47 1.01 -1.37
C ASP A 23 -9.52 0.42 -2.34
N MET A 24 -10.80 0.74 -2.10
CA MET A 24 -11.97 0.19 -2.81
C MET A 24 -11.86 0.23 -4.35
N VAL A 25 -11.10 1.20 -4.89
CA VAL A 25 -10.86 1.36 -6.33
C VAL A 25 -10.01 0.22 -6.91
N PHE A 26 -8.99 -0.21 -6.17
CA PHE A 26 -8.16 -1.35 -6.58
C PHE A 26 -8.94 -2.65 -6.58
N LEU A 27 -9.84 -2.80 -5.60
CA LEU A 27 -10.73 -3.94 -5.51
C LEU A 27 -11.65 -4.01 -6.72
N LEU A 28 -12.16 -2.86 -7.19
CA LEU A 28 -13.03 -2.80 -8.37
C LEU A 28 -12.30 -3.15 -9.67
N LEU A 29 -10.99 -2.86 -9.77
CA LEU A 29 -10.20 -3.01 -10.99
C LEU A 29 -9.47 -4.35 -11.08
N LEU A 30 -8.95 -4.86 -9.96
CA LEU A 30 -8.16 -6.09 -9.90
C LEU A 30 -9.02 -7.36 -9.77
N LEU A 31 -10.15 -7.26 -9.05
CA LEU A 31 -11.10 -8.37 -8.86
C LEU A 31 -11.60 -8.96 -10.19
N PRO A 32 -12.05 -8.18 -11.21
CA PRO A 32 -12.52 -8.75 -12.46
C PRO A 32 -11.40 -9.43 -13.25
N VAL A 33 -10.17 -8.90 -13.20
CA VAL A 33 -9.01 -9.48 -13.91
C VAL A 33 -8.61 -10.82 -13.29
N VAL A 34 -8.53 -10.87 -11.95
CA VAL A 34 -8.24 -12.11 -11.21
C VAL A 34 -9.36 -13.13 -11.40
N ALA A 35 -10.62 -12.70 -11.37
CA ALA A 35 -11.77 -13.57 -11.60
C ALA A 35 -11.76 -14.18 -13.01
N VAL A 36 -11.51 -13.38 -14.05
CA VAL A 36 -11.43 -13.86 -15.43
C VAL A 36 -10.26 -14.83 -15.60
N PHE A 37 -9.09 -14.52 -15.01
CA PHE A 37 -7.94 -15.42 -15.04
C PHE A 37 -8.28 -16.77 -14.39
N PHE A 38 -8.89 -16.76 -13.20
CA PHE A 38 -9.32 -17.98 -12.51
C PHE A 38 -10.35 -18.77 -13.32
N ILE A 39 -11.35 -18.11 -13.93
CA ILE A 39 -12.36 -18.76 -14.77
C ILE A 39 -11.70 -19.41 -15.98
N VAL A 40 -10.80 -18.72 -16.68
CA VAL A 40 -10.07 -19.27 -17.84
C VAL A 40 -9.20 -20.45 -17.44
N CYS A 41 -8.50 -20.36 -16.31
CA CYS A 41 -7.71 -21.45 -15.75
C CYS A 41 -8.60 -22.66 -15.41
N LEU A 42 -9.74 -22.46 -14.75
CA LEU A 42 -10.69 -23.52 -14.40
C LEU A 42 -11.30 -24.19 -15.64
N ILE A 43 -11.63 -23.43 -16.69
CA ILE A 43 -12.14 -23.96 -17.96
C ILE A 43 -11.07 -24.78 -18.68
N ARG A 44 -9.85 -24.25 -18.81
CA ARG A 44 -8.72 -24.99 -19.39
C ARG A 44 -8.42 -26.27 -18.61
N PHE A 45 -8.59 -26.23 -17.29
CA PHE A 45 -8.33 -27.35 -16.40
C PHE A 45 -9.43 -28.43 -16.45
N SER A 46 -10.70 -28.05 -16.62
CA SER A 46 -11.82 -28.99 -16.73
C SER A 46 -11.86 -29.71 -18.08
N LEU A 47 -11.30 -29.09 -19.13
CA LEU A 47 -11.29 -29.63 -20.48
C LEU A 47 -10.11 -30.57 -20.78
N GLN A 48 -9.13 -30.73 -19.89
CA GLN A 48 -7.99 -31.60 -20.15
C GLN A 48 -8.19 -33.03 -19.61
N PRO A 49 -8.26 -34.05 -20.49
CA PRO A 49 -8.32 -35.44 -20.07
C PRO A 49 -6.91 -35.91 -19.64
N THR A 50 -6.55 -35.74 -18.37
CA THR A 50 -5.19 -36.07 -17.89
C THR A 50 -5.17 -37.08 -16.74
N LYS A 51 -4.30 -38.10 -16.89
CA LYS A 51 -4.10 -39.20 -15.91
C LYS A 51 -3.14 -38.85 -14.77
N LYS A 52 -2.53 -37.64 -14.75
CA LYS A 52 -1.57 -37.20 -13.71
C LYS A 52 -1.76 -35.72 -13.31
N PRO A 53 -2.82 -35.35 -12.57
CA PRO A 53 -3.14 -33.95 -12.28
C PRO A 53 -2.42 -33.36 -11.05
N LYS A 54 -1.66 -34.13 -10.27
CA LYS A 54 -1.13 -33.66 -8.97
C LYS A 54 0.03 -32.66 -9.10
N LEU A 55 0.95 -32.88 -10.03
CA LEU A 55 2.15 -32.04 -10.17
C LEU A 55 1.82 -30.66 -10.75
N ILE A 56 0.96 -30.62 -11.77
CA ILE A 56 0.51 -29.37 -12.41
C ILE A 56 -0.29 -28.52 -11.40
N ARG A 57 -1.11 -29.14 -10.55
CA ARG A 57 -1.83 -28.44 -9.46
C ARG A 57 -0.89 -27.83 -8.44
N LEU A 58 0.13 -28.59 -8.01
CA LEU A 58 1.12 -28.09 -7.06
C LEU A 58 1.88 -26.90 -7.66
N PHE A 59 2.32 -27.02 -8.91
CA PHE A 59 3.03 -25.95 -9.61
C PHE A 59 2.17 -24.68 -9.75
N ALA A 60 0.91 -24.83 -10.19
CA ALA A 60 -0.01 -23.71 -10.28
C ALA A 60 -0.26 -23.04 -8.92
N ALA A 61 -0.44 -23.81 -7.85
CA ALA A 61 -0.61 -23.28 -6.50
C ALA A 61 0.63 -22.51 -6.01
N VAL A 62 1.83 -23.03 -6.30
CA VAL A 62 3.10 -22.35 -5.96
C VAL A 62 3.26 -21.06 -6.76
N CYS A 63 2.99 -21.07 -8.07
CA CYS A 63 3.03 -19.85 -8.88
C CYS A 63 2.06 -18.78 -8.37
N VAL A 64 0.84 -19.18 -8.01
CA VAL A 64 -0.14 -18.27 -7.40
C VAL A 64 0.38 -17.75 -6.07
N ALA A 65 0.88 -18.60 -5.16
CA ALA A 65 1.43 -18.16 -3.88
C ALA A 65 2.59 -17.16 -4.03
N VAL A 66 3.49 -17.39 -5.00
CA VAL A 66 4.61 -16.48 -5.30
C VAL A 66 4.12 -15.15 -5.86
N LEU A 67 3.17 -15.18 -6.81
CA LEU A 67 2.55 -13.97 -7.37
C LEU A 67 1.84 -13.15 -6.28
N TRP A 68 1.11 -13.83 -5.40
CA TRP A 68 0.45 -13.20 -4.26
C TRP A 68 1.46 -12.58 -3.29
N GLY A 69 2.52 -13.30 -2.91
CA GLY A 69 3.56 -12.77 -2.04
C GLY A 69 4.29 -11.55 -2.65
N TYR A 70 4.49 -11.56 -3.97
CA TYR A 70 5.08 -10.44 -4.69
C TYR A 70 4.14 -9.23 -4.73
N LEU A 71 2.86 -9.44 -5.09
CA LEU A 71 1.85 -8.37 -5.10
C LEU A 71 1.62 -7.78 -3.71
N PHE A 72 1.64 -8.60 -2.66
CA PHE A 72 1.49 -8.13 -1.29
C PHE A 72 2.65 -7.21 -0.87
N ARG A 73 3.87 -7.53 -1.31
CA ARG A 73 5.06 -6.73 -1.01
C ARG A 73 5.15 -5.45 -1.85
N ALA A 74 4.70 -5.51 -3.10
CA ALA A 74 4.70 -4.36 -4.02
C ALA A 74 3.49 -3.42 -3.79
N GLY A 75 2.41 -3.92 -3.17
CA GLY A 75 1.13 -3.25 -3.10
C GLY A 75 1.10 -1.95 -2.29
N HIS A 76 1.98 -1.79 -1.30
CA HIS A 76 1.96 -0.59 -0.44
C HIS A 76 2.24 0.69 -1.26
N HIS A 77 3.41 0.78 -1.90
CA HIS A 77 3.74 1.94 -2.73
C HIS A 77 2.92 2.00 -4.03
N PHE A 78 2.60 0.86 -4.63
CA PHE A 78 1.84 0.83 -5.89
C PHE A 78 0.39 1.31 -5.70
N GLY A 79 -0.20 1.02 -4.53
CA GLY A 79 -1.49 1.58 -4.13
C GLY A 79 -1.41 3.09 -3.97
N ASP A 80 -0.37 3.58 -3.29
CA ASP A 80 -0.16 5.01 -3.04
C ASP A 80 0.06 5.81 -4.34
N ASP A 81 0.86 5.28 -5.28
CA ASP A 81 1.10 5.91 -6.58
C ASP A 81 -0.17 6.03 -7.41
N LEU A 82 -1.00 4.97 -7.43
CA LEU A 82 -2.27 4.98 -8.17
C LEU A 82 -3.31 5.87 -7.50
N HIS A 83 -3.35 5.87 -6.16
CA HIS A 83 -4.20 6.78 -5.40
C HIS A 83 -3.80 8.23 -5.69
N TRP A 84 -2.50 8.54 -5.66
CA TRP A 84 -1.97 9.84 -6.00
C TRP A 84 -2.29 10.24 -7.43
N ALA A 85 -2.09 9.35 -8.41
CA ALA A 85 -2.42 9.61 -9.81
C ALA A 85 -3.90 9.97 -10.01
N ALA A 86 -4.79 9.33 -9.26
CA ALA A 86 -6.23 9.58 -9.36
C ALA A 86 -6.70 10.85 -8.63
N TRP A 87 -6.08 11.20 -7.50
CA TRP A 87 -6.63 12.20 -6.57
C TRP A 87 -5.68 13.34 -6.20
N SER A 88 -4.47 13.39 -6.77
CA SER A 88 -3.44 14.41 -6.46
C SER A 88 -3.98 15.83 -6.49
N SER A 89 -4.79 16.20 -7.48
CA SER A 89 -5.36 17.56 -7.58
C SER A 89 -6.22 17.94 -6.37
N SER A 90 -6.96 16.97 -5.81
CA SER A 90 -7.77 17.19 -4.61
C SER A 90 -6.89 17.35 -3.38
N TYR A 91 -5.88 16.48 -3.23
CA TYR A 91 -4.92 16.53 -2.14
C TYR A 91 -4.12 17.83 -2.13
N LYS A 92 -3.57 18.22 -3.27
CA LYS A 92 -2.84 19.49 -3.42
C LYS A 92 -3.70 20.67 -2.98
N ARG A 93 -4.94 20.75 -3.49
CA ARG A 93 -5.88 21.81 -3.11
C ARG A 93 -6.19 21.80 -1.61
N ASN A 94 -6.48 20.63 -1.04
CA ASN A 94 -6.83 20.51 0.36
C ASN A 94 -5.65 20.87 1.27
N LEU A 95 -4.43 20.48 0.90
CA LEU A 95 -3.22 20.84 1.64
C LEU A 95 -3.02 22.36 1.69
N TYR A 96 -3.20 23.06 0.57
CA TYR A 96 -3.11 24.52 0.51
C TYR A 96 -4.20 25.22 1.33
N LEU A 97 -5.38 24.62 1.44
CA LEU A 97 -6.48 25.17 2.23
C LEU A 97 -6.31 24.89 3.74
N ALA A 98 -5.80 23.71 4.09
CA ALA A 98 -5.61 23.27 5.48
C ALA A 98 -4.38 23.93 6.14
N ASN A 99 -3.28 24.08 5.41
CA ASN A 99 -2.06 24.72 5.91
C ASN A 99 -2.09 26.25 5.79
N ALA A 100 -3.27 26.85 5.97
CA ALA A 100 -3.38 28.29 6.17
C ALA A 100 -2.57 28.68 7.43
N PRO A 101 -1.97 29.89 7.49
CA PRO A 101 -0.97 30.27 8.49
C PRO A 101 -1.37 30.22 9.98
N SER A 102 -2.60 29.81 10.32
CA SER A 102 -3.05 29.62 11.70
C SER A 102 -2.47 28.38 12.39
N ASP A 103 -2.20 27.30 11.64
CA ASP A 103 -1.92 25.97 12.22
C ASP A 103 -0.42 25.63 12.25
N ASN A 104 0.42 26.50 11.68
CA ASN A 104 1.89 26.41 11.71
C ASN A 104 2.50 27.83 11.79
N PRO A 105 2.35 28.52 12.93
CA PRO A 105 2.59 29.96 13.05
C PRO A 105 4.04 30.41 12.83
N ALA A 106 4.99 29.47 12.78
CA ALA A 106 6.41 29.75 12.55
C ALA A 106 7.04 28.94 11.40
N GLY A 107 6.25 28.15 10.65
CA GLY A 107 6.77 27.33 9.54
C GLY A 107 7.80 26.29 9.98
N LEU A 108 7.66 25.73 11.20
CA LEU A 108 8.65 24.82 11.78
C LEU A 108 8.72 23.47 11.05
N TYR A 109 7.58 23.01 10.55
CA TYR A 109 7.42 21.77 9.80
C TYR A 109 6.81 22.06 8.42
N PRO A 110 7.06 21.20 7.42
CA PRO A 110 6.48 21.35 6.09
C PRO A 110 4.95 21.22 6.13
N PRO A 111 4.22 21.85 5.19
CA PRO A 111 2.80 21.60 5.01
C PRO A 111 2.54 20.10 4.85
N HIS A 112 1.71 19.55 5.73
CA HIS A 112 1.39 18.13 5.73
C HIS A 112 -0.10 17.90 5.99
N MET A 113 -0.54 16.67 5.72
CA MET A 113 -1.86 16.16 6.09
C MET A 113 -1.82 14.64 6.20
N LEU A 114 -2.70 14.09 7.04
CA LEU A 114 -2.80 12.66 7.24
C LEU A 114 -3.12 11.93 5.92
N TRP A 115 -2.27 10.95 5.55
CA TRP A 115 -2.47 10.10 4.39
C TRP A 115 -3.12 8.78 4.77
N ARG A 116 -2.54 8.08 5.76
CA ARG A 116 -3.04 6.78 6.22
C ARG A 116 -2.65 6.54 7.67
N VAL A 117 -3.54 5.87 8.40
CA VAL A 117 -3.26 5.35 9.75
C VAL A 117 -3.41 3.84 9.72
N TRP A 118 -2.48 3.14 10.33
CA TRP A 118 -2.61 1.72 10.61
C TRP A 118 -1.94 1.37 11.92
N GLY A 119 -2.39 0.29 12.53
CA GLY A 119 -1.97 -0.09 13.87
C GLY A 119 -3.14 -0.60 14.68
N GLY A 120 -2.89 -0.82 15.95
CA GLY A 120 -3.87 -1.25 16.92
C GLY A 120 -3.25 -1.36 18.30
N PHE A 121 -4.09 -1.40 19.33
CA PHE A 121 -3.66 -1.48 20.73
C PHE A 121 -2.82 -0.29 21.23
N GLY A 122 -3.13 0.94 20.77
CA GLY A 122 -2.57 2.18 21.33
C GLY A 122 -1.18 2.55 20.82
N ALA A 123 -0.72 1.92 19.73
CA ALA A 123 0.49 2.30 19.00
C ALA A 123 0.12 2.43 17.51
N ASP A 124 -0.56 3.53 17.19
CA ASP A 124 -0.95 3.83 15.82
C ASP A 124 0.27 4.40 15.08
N THR A 125 0.48 3.88 13.88
CA THR A 125 1.49 4.37 12.93
C THR A 125 0.78 5.26 11.94
N GLU A 126 1.32 6.46 11.75
CA GLU A 126 0.75 7.47 10.87
C GLU A 126 1.69 7.71 9.69
N ALA A 127 1.12 7.73 8.50
CA ALA A 127 1.78 8.25 7.31
C ALA A 127 1.13 9.57 6.94
N ASP A 128 1.96 10.57 6.74
CA ASP A 128 1.56 11.91 6.32
C ASP A 128 1.98 12.17 4.88
N LEU A 129 1.09 12.82 4.14
CA LEU A 129 1.41 13.45 2.87
C LEU A 129 2.07 14.80 3.16
N VAL A 130 3.31 14.96 2.72
CA VAL A 130 4.16 16.12 2.99
C VAL A 130 4.55 16.81 1.69
N PHE A 131 4.42 18.13 1.66
CA PHE A 131 4.98 18.97 0.62
C PHE A 131 6.27 19.65 1.12
N ASP A 132 7.42 19.26 0.57
CA ASP A 132 8.74 19.78 0.97
C ASP A 132 9.56 20.25 -0.23
N HIS A 133 9.77 21.57 -0.32
CA HIS A 133 10.61 22.21 -1.34
C HIS A 133 12.08 22.38 -0.89
N SER A 134 12.40 22.14 0.38
CA SER A 134 13.75 22.34 0.96
C SER A 134 14.69 21.15 0.77
N ALA A 135 14.21 20.09 0.12
CA ALA A 135 14.90 18.82 -0.09
C ALA A 135 15.30 18.07 1.20
N ALA A 136 14.81 18.47 2.38
CA ALA A 136 15.11 17.81 3.65
C ALA A 136 14.50 16.40 3.71
N VAL A 137 13.27 16.25 3.24
CA VAL A 137 12.58 14.96 3.08
C VAL A 137 13.27 14.13 2.01
N ALA A 138 13.63 14.74 0.88
CA ALA A 138 14.33 14.08 -0.22
C ALA A 138 15.69 13.49 0.22
N GLN A 139 16.46 14.24 1.00
CA GLN A 139 17.73 13.78 1.57
C GLN A 139 17.55 12.59 2.50
N THR A 140 16.45 12.55 3.24
CA THR A 140 16.15 11.42 4.14
C THR A 140 15.61 10.21 3.39
N ALA A 141 14.87 10.41 2.29
CA ALA A 141 14.49 9.35 1.38
C ALA A 141 15.71 8.63 0.78
N ALA A 142 16.80 9.37 0.53
CA ALA A 142 18.04 8.82 -0.02
C ALA A 142 18.85 7.96 0.97
N LYS A 143 18.54 8.02 2.27
CA LYS A 143 19.21 7.22 3.30
C LYS A 143 18.75 5.77 3.25
N SER A 144 19.65 4.84 3.55
CA SER A 144 19.30 3.41 3.60
C SER A 144 18.34 3.15 4.76
N ARG A 145 17.56 2.05 4.68
CA ARG A 145 16.59 1.68 5.71
C ARG A 145 17.22 1.40 7.09
N HIS A 146 18.54 1.18 7.15
CA HIS A 146 19.28 0.94 8.38
C HIS A 146 19.92 2.18 8.98
N ASP A 147 19.87 3.31 8.27
CA ASP A 147 20.35 4.58 8.79
C ASP A 147 19.30 5.18 9.71
N ASN A 148 19.74 5.91 10.74
CA ASN A 148 18.82 6.70 11.56
C ASN A 148 18.24 7.82 10.68
N LYS A 149 16.99 7.63 10.24
CA LYS A 149 16.25 8.58 9.42
C LYS A 149 15.50 9.54 10.33
N SER A 150 15.78 10.83 10.17
CA SER A 150 15.03 11.89 10.83
C SER A 150 14.77 13.03 9.86
N VAL A 151 13.57 13.61 9.94
CA VAL A 151 13.14 14.76 9.14
C VAL A 151 12.49 15.76 10.08
N TYR A 152 12.99 17.00 10.11
CA TYR A 152 12.52 18.07 11.01
C TYR A 152 12.43 17.65 12.49
N GLY A 153 13.36 16.83 12.97
CA GLY A 153 13.39 16.36 14.36
C GLY A 153 12.63 15.05 14.60
N CYS A 154 11.68 14.68 13.75
CA CYS A 154 10.91 13.45 13.89
C CYS A 154 11.70 12.23 13.41
N GLN A 155 11.51 11.08 14.09
CA GLN A 155 12.02 9.80 13.63
C GLN A 155 11.12 9.22 12.53
N VAL A 156 11.74 8.80 11.43
CA VAL A 156 11.05 8.37 10.22
C VAL A 156 11.33 6.89 9.94
N VAL A 157 10.27 6.12 9.68
CA VAL A 157 10.35 4.70 9.30
C VAL A 157 10.64 4.58 7.81
N ASP A 158 9.86 5.29 7.00
CA ASP A 158 9.99 5.26 5.56
C ASP A 158 9.59 6.59 4.90
N VAL A 159 10.15 6.83 3.71
CA VAL A 159 9.79 7.98 2.89
C VAL A 159 9.61 7.50 1.46
N HIS A 160 8.41 7.69 0.94
CA HIS A 160 8.06 7.37 -0.44
C HIS A 160 7.81 8.65 -1.24
N GLN A 161 8.49 8.80 -2.37
CA GLN A 161 8.30 9.97 -3.24
C GLN A 161 7.18 9.69 -4.25
N LEU A 162 6.13 10.50 -4.22
CA LEU A 162 5.00 10.41 -5.15
C LEU A 162 5.23 11.28 -6.41
N GLU A 163 5.75 12.49 -6.20
CA GLU A 163 6.03 13.48 -7.24
C GLU A 163 7.17 14.39 -6.76
N HIS A 164 7.69 15.25 -7.64
CA HIS A 164 8.64 16.29 -7.22
C HIS A 164 8.04 17.13 -6.08
N ASP A 165 8.76 17.24 -4.97
CA ASP A 165 8.37 17.90 -3.72
C ASP A 165 7.19 17.27 -2.94
N TRP A 166 6.61 16.16 -3.41
CA TRP A 166 5.51 15.46 -2.75
C TRP A 166 5.93 14.08 -2.26
N TYR A 167 5.81 13.87 -0.95
CA TYR A 167 6.27 12.68 -0.28
C TYR A 167 5.20 12.12 0.66
N ILE A 168 5.18 10.80 0.81
CA ILE A 168 4.56 10.14 1.96
C ILE A 168 5.67 9.88 2.96
N VAL A 169 5.49 10.37 4.18
CA VAL A 169 6.43 10.19 5.29
C VAL A 169 5.74 9.35 6.35
N GLU A 170 6.31 8.18 6.64
CA GLU A 170 5.86 7.31 7.72
C GLU A 170 6.67 7.59 8.97
N LEU A 171 6.02 8.08 10.02
CA LEU A 171 6.65 8.39 11.30
C LEU A 171 6.66 7.16 12.21
N TYR A 172 7.59 7.12 13.16
CA TYR A 172 7.61 6.06 14.18
C TYR A 172 6.34 6.13 15.05
N ALA A 173 5.90 5.01 15.62
CA ALA A 173 4.70 5.00 16.46
C ALA A 173 4.83 6.01 17.63
N ASN A 174 3.78 6.83 17.82
CA ASN A 174 3.70 7.94 18.79
C ASN A 174 4.51 9.22 18.44
N GLU A 175 5.14 9.29 17.26
CA GLU A 175 5.69 10.53 16.73
C GLU A 175 4.61 11.30 15.96
N GLY A 176 4.68 12.62 15.99
CA GLY A 176 3.81 13.50 15.22
C GLY A 176 4.47 14.85 15.04
N TRP A 177 4.22 15.51 13.92
CA TRP A 177 4.85 16.80 13.60
C TRP A 177 4.74 17.86 14.73
N PRO A 178 3.59 18.02 15.42
CA PRO A 178 3.52 18.82 16.63
C PRO A 178 3.89 17.97 17.85
N GLY A 179 5.17 17.70 18.08
CA GLY A 179 5.60 16.82 19.17
C GLY A 179 7.03 16.30 19.06
N CYS A 180 7.56 16.33 17.85
CA CYS A 180 8.99 16.43 17.58
C CYS A 180 9.48 17.87 17.87
#